data_AF-A0A9X3H369-F1
#
_entry.id   AF-A0A9X3H369-F1
#
_cell.length_a   1.000
_cell.length_b   1.000
_cell.length_c   1.000
_cell.angle_alpha   90.00
_cell.angle_beta   90.00
_cell.angle_gamma   90.00
#
_symmetry.space_group_name_H-M   'P 1'
#
loop_
_entity.id
_entity.type
_entity.pdbx_description
1 polymer ?
#
loop_
_entity_poly.entity_id
_entity_poly.type
_entity_poly.pdbx_seq_one_letter_code
_entity_poly.pdbx_strand_id
1 'polypeptide(L)'
;MPFKRPPADDRDRLTELVLGHPYLASIIARWQELALPDCWLSGSAIAQARWNAAFGFPAAHGIADVDLVFFDASSRAQTRGR
;
A
#
# COMPACT_ATOMS: atom_id res chain seq x y z
N MET A 1 -13.46 5.31 -20.32
CA MET A 1 -12.84 3.97 -20.45
C MET A 1 -13.17 3.19 -19.18
N PRO A 2 -13.86 2.03 -19.23
CA PRO A 2 -14.11 1.25 -18.03
C PRO A 2 -12.79 0.67 -17.50
N PHE A 3 -12.62 0.68 -16.18
CA PHE A 3 -11.49 0.05 -15.53
C PHE A 3 -11.59 -1.47 -15.74
N LYS A 4 -10.72 -2.03 -16.61
CA LYS A 4 -10.67 -3.46 -16.85
C LYS A 4 -9.89 -4.11 -15.71
N ARG A 5 -10.50 -5.07 -15.01
CA ARG A 5 -9.82 -5.83 -13.95
C ARG A 5 -8.57 -6.51 -14.53
N PRO A 6 -7.40 -6.43 -13.86
CA PRO A 6 -6.21 -7.14 -14.31
C PRO A 6 -6.47 -8.64 -14.42
N PRO A 7 -5.76 -9.36 -15.31
CA PRO A 7 -5.74 -10.82 -15.32
C PRO A 7 -5.35 -11.39 -13.93
N ALA A 8 -5.83 -12.59 -13.59
CA ALA A 8 -5.59 -13.18 -12.27
C ALA A 8 -4.09 -13.34 -11.92
N ASP A 9 -3.25 -13.67 -12.91
CA ASP A 9 -1.79 -13.80 -12.77
C ASP A 9 -1.13 -12.49 -12.28
N ASP A 10 -1.62 -11.34 -12.72
CA ASP A 10 -1.11 -10.04 -12.26
C ASP A 10 -1.48 -9.74 -10.81
N ARG A 11 -2.65 -10.20 -10.36
CA ARG A 11 -3.10 -10.02 -8.97
C ARG A 11 -2.26 -10.89 -8.03
N ASP A 12 -2.07 -12.16 -8.37
CA ASP A 12 -1.37 -13.10 -7.50
C ASP A 12 0.10 -12.69 -7.34
N ARG A 13 0.76 -12.24 -8.43
CA ARG A 13 2.10 -11.63 -8.38
C ARG A 13 2.17 -10.37 -7.53
N LEU A 14 1.13 -9.53 -7.58
CA LEU A 14 1.08 -8.33 -6.75
C LEU A 14 0.92 -8.69 -5.28
N THR A 15 0.09 -9.68 -4.96
CA THR A 15 -0.07 -10.20 -3.60
C THR A 15 1.24 -10.78 -3.09
N GLU A 16 1.94 -11.59 -3.88
CA GLU A 16 3.26 -12.13 -3.52
C GLU A 16 4.29 -11.01 -3.30
N LEU A 17 4.32 -10.00 -4.18
CA LEU A 17 5.21 -8.85 -4.05
C LEU A 17 4.96 -8.11 -2.72
N VAL A 18 3.69 -7.83 -2.38
CA VAL A 18 3.33 -7.10 -1.16
C VAL A 18 3.63 -7.92 0.09
N LEU A 19 3.27 -9.21 0.10
CA LEU A 19 3.48 -10.10 1.25
C LEU A 19 4.94 -10.54 1.42
N GLY A 20 5.75 -10.48 0.36
CA GLY A 20 7.20 -10.72 0.42
C GLY A 20 8.02 -9.48 0.77
N HIS A 21 7.43 -8.28 0.72
CA HIS A 21 8.15 -7.04 0.97
C HIS A 21 8.31 -6.79 2.49
N PRO A 22 9.52 -6.48 3.02
CA PRO A 22 9.77 -6.41 4.47
C PRO A 22 8.88 -5.41 5.22
N TYR A 23 8.65 -4.23 4.64
CA TYR A 23 7.80 -3.20 5.26
C TYR A 23 6.31 -3.45 5.03
N LEU A 24 5.88 -3.61 3.77
CA LEU A 24 4.47 -3.79 3.44
C LEU A 24 3.89 -5.04 4.10
N ALA A 25 4.61 -6.16 4.13
CA ALA A 25 4.16 -7.37 4.83
C ALA A 25 3.94 -7.13 6.32
N SER A 26 4.85 -6.39 6.96
CA SER A 26 4.72 -6.02 8.39
C SER A 26 3.50 -5.13 8.65
N ILE A 27 3.22 -4.18 7.76
CA ILE A 27 2.04 -3.31 7.84
C ILE A 27 0.76 -4.14 7.68
N ILE A 28 0.71 -5.03 6.68
CA ILE A 28 -0.45 -5.90 6.44
C ILE A 28 -0.67 -6.87 7.60
N ALA A 29 0.38 -7.45 8.18
CA ALA A 29 0.28 -8.34 9.33
C ALA A 29 -0.32 -7.66 10.56
N ARG A 30 -0.11 -6.35 10.71
CA ARG A 30 -0.57 -5.53 11.84
C ARG A 30 -1.79 -4.67 11.46
N TRP A 31 -2.43 -4.94 10.33
CA TRP A 31 -3.49 -4.08 9.79
C TRP A 31 -4.64 -3.86 10.76
N GLN A 32 -5.05 -4.91 11.47
CA GLN A 32 -6.15 -4.85 12.46
C GLN A 32 -5.78 -4.01 13.69
N GLU A 33 -4.48 -3.90 14.02
CA GLU A 33 -4.01 -3.10 15.14
C GLU A 33 -4.09 -1.58 14.86
N LEU A 34 -4.19 -1.17 13.59
CA LEU A 34 -4.34 0.24 13.22
C LEU A 34 -5.68 0.82 13.70
N ALA A 35 -6.72 -0.01 13.83
CA ALA A 35 -8.07 0.39 14.22
C ALA A 35 -8.64 1.60 13.44
N LEU A 36 -8.20 1.79 12.19
CA LEU A 36 -8.66 2.87 11.32
C LEU A 36 -9.87 2.41 10.48
N PRO A 37 -10.98 3.17 10.45
CA PRO A 37 -12.14 2.86 9.62
C PRO A 37 -11.83 3.09 8.14
N ASP A 38 -12.32 2.20 7.28
CA ASP A 38 -12.19 2.28 5.81
C ASP A 38 -10.76 2.67 5.37
N CYS A 39 -9.77 1.96 5.91
CA CYS A 39 -8.36 2.21 5.70
C CYS A 39 -7.82 1.42 4.49
N TRP A 40 -6.94 2.06 3.73
CA TRP A 40 -6.32 1.58 2.50
C TRP A 40 -4.82 1.87 2.49
N LEU A 41 -4.05 0.95 1.94
CA LEU A 41 -2.60 1.12 1.74
C LEU A 41 -2.36 1.93 0.46
N SER A 42 -1.50 2.95 0.52
CA SER A 42 -1.23 3.77 -0.65
C SER A 42 -0.56 3.01 -1.79
N GLY A 43 -0.98 3.34 -3.02
CA GLY A 43 -0.44 2.74 -4.24
C GLY A 43 1.00 3.14 -4.54
N SER A 44 1.51 4.24 -3.98
CA SER A 44 2.88 4.71 -4.23
C SER A 44 3.94 3.72 -3.74
N ALA A 45 3.80 3.22 -2.51
CA ALA A 45 4.72 2.25 -1.94
C ALA A 45 4.69 0.90 -2.70
N ILE A 46 3.50 0.49 -3.16
CA ILE A 46 3.32 -0.72 -3.97
C ILE A 46 3.96 -0.55 -5.36
N ALA A 47 3.80 0.62 -5.98
CA ALA A 47 4.42 0.94 -7.26
C ALA A 47 5.95 0.96 -7.16
N GLN A 48 6.50 1.57 -6.11
CA GLN A 48 7.94 1.61 -5.85
C GLN A 48 8.50 0.19 -5.64
N ALA A 49 7.83 -0.65 -4.84
CA ALA A 49 8.21 -2.05 -4.66
C ALA A 49 8.23 -2.82 -6.00
N ARG A 50 7.25 -2.56 -6.87
CA ARG A 50 7.19 -3.17 -8.21
C ARG A 50 8.32 -2.70 -9.11
N TRP A 51 8.67 -1.42 -9.09
CA TRP A 51 9.81 -0.91 -9.84
C TRP A 51 11.14 -1.46 -9.32
N ASN A 52 11.32 -1.54 -8.00
CA ASN A 52 12.51 -2.15 -7.42
C ASN A 52 12.68 -3.60 -7.89
N ALA A 53 11.61 -4.39 -7.87
CA ALA A 53 11.63 -5.76 -8.41
C ALA A 53 11.94 -5.80 -9.91
N ALA A 54 11.33 -4.92 -10.71
CA ALA A 54 11.52 -4.88 -12.16
C ALA A 54 12.94 -4.48 -12.58
N PHE A 55 13.60 -3.63 -11.79
CA PHE A 55 14.96 -3.14 -12.08
C PHE A 55 16.06 -3.82 -11.25
N GLY A 56 15.72 -4.82 -10.41
CA GLY A 56 16.68 -5.57 -9.62
C GLY A 56 17.26 -4.80 -8.42
N PHE A 57 16.57 -3.78 -7.93
CA PHE A 57 16.96 -3.08 -6.70
C PHE A 57 16.50 -3.86 -5.46
N PRO A 58 17.14 -3.63 -4.29
CA PRO A 58 16.62 -4.11 -3.01
C PRO A 58 15.17 -3.67 -2.80
N ALA A 59 14.34 -4.53 -2.21
CA ALA A 59 12.89 -4.28 -2.05
C ALA A 59 12.58 -2.90 -1.41
N ALA A 60 13.34 -2.53 -0.38
CA ALA A 60 13.19 -1.28 0.37
C ALA A 60 13.85 -0.04 -0.28
N HIS A 61 14.48 -0.18 -1.46
CA HIS A 61 15.21 0.92 -2.08
C HIS A 61 14.30 2.11 -2.40
N GLY A 62 14.67 3.30 -1.92
CA GLY A 62 13.92 4.54 -2.18
C GLY A 62 12.56 4.63 -1.49
N ILE A 63 12.21 3.69 -0.60
CA ILE A 63 11.00 3.79 0.23
C ILE A 63 11.37 4.55 1.50
N ALA A 64 10.97 5.82 1.57
CA ALA A 64 11.17 6.68 2.73
C ALA A 64 10.01 6.59 3.72
N ASP A 65 8.79 6.51 3.19
CA ASP A 65 7.54 6.46 3.94
C ASP A 65 6.51 5.54 3.25
N VAL A 66 5.44 5.23 3.97
CA VAL A 66 4.29 4.49 3.47
C VAL A 66 3.03 5.21 3.94
N ASP A 67 2.25 5.73 3.00
CA ASP A 67 1.00 6.40 3.31
C ASP A 67 -0.14 5.39 3.53
N LEU A 68 -0.95 5.66 4.56
CA LEU A 68 -2.22 5.00 4.80
C LEU A 68 -3.33 6.03 4.64
N VAL A 69 -4.34 5.70 3.84
CA VAL A 69 -5.48 6.57 3.58
C VAL A 69 -6.69 5.93 4.23
N PHE A 70 -7.37 6.67 5.10
CA PHE A 70 -8.55 6.16 5.79
C PHE A 70 -9.69 7.17 5.73
N PHE A 71 -10.91 6.69 5.87
CA PHE A 71 -12.10 7.54 5.91
C PHE A 71 -12.90 7.28 7.18
N ASP A 72 -13.01 8.33 8.00
CA ASP A 72 -13.86 8.33 9.19
C ASP A 72 -15.06 9.27 8.99
N ALA A 73 -16.22 8.69 8.72
CA ALA A 73 -17.47 9.44 8.54
C ALA A 73 -17.94 10.17 9.81
N SER A 74 -17.46 9.76 10.98
CA SER A 74 -17.75 10.41 12.26
C SER A 74 -16.81 11.58 12.56
N SER A 75 -15.64 11.61 11.91
CA SER A 75 -14.69 12.70 12.03
C SER A 75 -15.22 13.94 11.31
N ARG A 76 -15.34 15.05 12.05
CA ARG A 76 -15.48 16.37 11.42
C ARG A 76 -14.11 16.79 10.94
N ALA A 77 -13.99 17.13 9.65
CA ALA A 77 -12.72 17.54 9.04
C ALA A 77 -12.01 18.58 9.93
N GLN A 78 -10.82 18.24 10.41
CA GLN A 78 -9.98 19.16 11.16
C GLN A 78 -8.75 19.44 10.32
N THR A 79 -8.73 20.60 9.68
CA THR A 79 -7.54 21.09 8.97
C THR A 79 -6.49 21.44 10.02
N ARG A 80 -5.57 20.53 10.33
CA ARG A 80 -4.34 20.91 11.05
C ARG A 80 -3.46 21.66 10.05
N GLY A 81 -3.55 22.99 10.11
CA GLY A 81 -2.62 23.89 9.45
C GLY A 81 -1.19 23.56 9.88
N ARG A 82 -0.31 23.56 8.87
CA ARG A 82 1.12 23.27 8.97
C ARG A 82 1.84 24.23 9.91
#